data_AF-A0AA35V5U0-F1
#
_entry.id   AF-A0AA35V5U0-F1
#
_cell.length_a   1.000
_cell.length_b   1.000
_cell.length_c   1.000
_cell.angle_alpha   90.00
_cell.angle_beta   90.00
_cell.angle_gamma   90.00
#
_symmetry.space_group_name_H-M   'P 1'
#
loop_
_entity.id
_entity.type
_entity.pdbx_description
1 polymer ?
#
loop_
_entity_poly.entity_id
_entity_poly.type
_entity_poly.pdbx_seq_one_letter_code
_entity_poly.pdbx_strand_id
1 'polypeptide(L)'
;MEASNRNLKTALEQTHWAPTNLTTTPEGEDKLMQKMQISIAKLKKSGFFAAFLNQIRNSEASFHFHRVTESEHKLKMVIYGIGSIESSKSSELQLSLAILMKKEVDWIGDVEVFDPIISLTELKVIEELGCCVLSVNEWCQREAVNPILFFMPRCRVTLFENLLKTNWRHGMLNRIIILGNSFKHQKNYRLKHLCAIQPFTKEFEISNLSEAYIRAAFGGLSWHFFSVGCEANLKLTC
;
A
#
# COMPACT_ATOMS: atom_id res chain seq x y z
N MET A 1 18.01 38.95 -13.34
CA MET A 1 18.55 37.58 -13.18
C MET A 1 17.81 36.84 -12.04
N GLU A 2 16.47 36.94 -12.01
CA GLU A 2 15.63 36.39 -10.93
C GLU A 2 14.38 35.64 -11.43
N ALA A 3 14.24 35.47 -12.75
CA ALA A 3 13.11 34.75 -13.36
C ALA A 3 13.40 33.25 -13.58
N SER A 4 14.63 32.79 -13.37
CA SER A 4 15.05 31.42 -13.73
C SER A 4 14.90 30.38 -12.61
N ASN A 5 14.51 30.79 -11.40
CA ASN A 5 14.41 29.90 -10.23
C ASN A 5 12.98 29.60 -9.76
N ARG A 6 11.96 30.06 -10.50
CA ARG A 6 10.55 29.71 -10.21
C ARG A 6 10.02 28.50 -10.98
N ASN A 7 10.78 28.01 -11.98
CA ASN A 7 10.39 26.91 -12.86
C ASN A 7 11.04 25.55 -12.52
N LEU A 8 11.63 25.39 -11.33
CA LEU A 8 12.07 24.09 -10.79
C LEU A 8 11.14 23.56 -9.68
N LYS A 9 10.01 24.25 -9.45
CA LYS A 9 8.89 23.79 -8.62
C LYS A 9 7.63 23.52 -9.46
N THR A 10 7.82 23.18 -10.72
CA THR A 10 6.76 22.59 -11.53
C THR A 10 6.32 21.31 -10.85
N ALA A 11 5.01 21.17 -10.68
CA ALA A 11 4.38 19.97 -10.16
C ALA A 11 5.03 18.72 -10.77
N LEU A 12 5.24 17.68 -9.97
CA LEU A 12 5.38 16.33 -10.52
C LEU A 12 4.04 16.03 -11.17
N GLU A 13 3.85 16.49 -12.40
CA GLU A 13 2.71 16.14 -13.23
C GLU A 13 2.67 14.61 -13.24
N GLN A 14 1.49 14.06 -12.95
CA GLN A 14 1.30 12.63 -12.95
C GLN A 14 1.58 12.14 -14.37
N THR A 15 2.78 11.64 -14.60
CA THR A 15 3.24 11.24 -15.92
C THR A 15 2.63 9.90 -16.29
N HIS A 16 2.13 9.79 -17.51
CA HIS A 16 1.78 8.49 -18.08
C HIS A 16 3.00 7.56 -18.00
N TRP A 17 2.79 6.35 -17.49
CA TRP A 17 3.77 5.30 -17.32
C TRP A 17 3.37 4.10 -18.17
N ALA A 18 4.36 3.44 -18.74
CA ALA A 18 4.23 2.15 -19.39
C ALA A 18 5.47 1.29 -19.05
N PRO A 19 5.35 -0.05 -19.04
CA PRO A 19 6.49 -0.93 -18.84
C PRO A 19 7.59 -0.68 -19.87
N THR A 20 8.85 -0.68 -19.43
CA THR A 20 10.01 -0.47 -20.32
C THR A 20 10.22 -1.65 -21.28
N ASN A 21 9.83 -2.86 -20.87
CA ASN A 21 9.92 -4.07 -21.71
C ASN A 21 8.66 -4.16 -22.58
N LEU A 22 8.82 -4.03 -23.90
CA LEU A 22 7.70 -3.99 -24.85
C LEU A 22 7.23 -5.37 -25.33
N THR A 23 7.91 -6.44 -24.92
CA THR A 23 7.60 -7.81 -25.34
C THR A 23 7.50 -8.75 -24.14
N THR A 24 6.72 -9.79 -24.33
CA THR A 24 6.52 -10.88 -23.38
C THR A 24 6.15 -12.14 -24.18
N THR A 25 6.31 -13.32 -23.59
CA THR A 25 5.98 -14.60 -24.23
C THR A 25 4.94 -15.34 -23.40
N PRO A 26 4.03 -16.10 -24.03
CA PRO A 26 3.05 -16.92 -23.31
C PRO A 26 3.70 -17.84 -22.26
N GLU A 27 4.86 -18.43 -22.57
CA GLU A 27 5.57 -19.31 -21.64
C GLU A 27 6.10 -18.56 -20.40
N GLY A 28 6.51 -17.30 -20.58
CA GLY A 28 6.94 -16.43 -19.49
C GLY A 28 5.77 -16.03 -18.59
N GLU A 29 4.65 -15.66 -19.19
CA GLU A 29 3.39 -15.34 -18.51
C GLU A 29 2.90 -16.55 -17.69
N ASP A 30 2.82 -17.73 -18.32
CA ASP A 30 2.40 -18.99 -17.68
C ASP A 30 3.30 -19.37 -16.50
N LYS A 31 4.62 -19.29 -16.69
CA LYS A 31 5.59 -19.61 -15.63
C LYS A 31 5.44 -18.68 -14.43
N LEU A 32 5.26 -17.38 -14.67
CA LEU A 32 5.07 -16.40 -13.61
C LEU A 32 3.70 -16.57 -12.93
N MET A 33 2.65 -16.85 -13.70
CA MET A 33 1.33 -17.15 -13.16
C MET A 33 1.35 -18.38 -12.25
N GLN A 34 1.97 -19.49 -12.68
CA GLN A 34 2.14 -20.70 -11.86
C GLN A 34 2.92 -20.39 -10.57
N LYS A 35 3.99 -19.61 -10.67
CA LYS A 35 4.78 -19.16 -9.51
C LYS A 35 3.91 -18.39 -8.51
N MET A 36 3.07 -17.46 -8.99
CA MET A 36 2.14 -16.69 -8.15
C MET A 36 1.07 -17.58 -7.52
N GLN A 37 0.46 -18.49 -8.27
CA GLN A 37 -0.55 -19.42 -7.75
C GLN A 37 0.01 -20.31 -6.64
N ILE A 38 1.22 -20.84 -6.82
CA ILE A 38 1.93 -21.61 -5.78
C ILE A 38 2.17 -20.75 -4.54
N SER A 39 2.58 -19.49 -4.72
CA SER A 39 2.82 -18.56 -3.61
C SER A 39 1.56 -18.25 -2.82
N ILE A 40 0.47 -17.89 -3.52
CA ILE A 40 -0.85 -17.63 -2.94
C ILE A 40 -1.33 -18.85 -2.14
N ALA A 41 -1.25 -20.05 -2.73
CA ALA A 41 -1.69 -21.27 -2.08
C ALA A 41 -0.87 -21.62 -0.84
N LYS A 42 0.45 -21.42 -0.88
CA LYS A 42 1.34 -21.62 0.27
C LYS A 42 1.06 -20.60 1.38
N LEU A 43 0.97 -19.32 1.03
CA LEU A 43 0.70 -18.24 1.98
C LEU A 43 -0.66 -18.44 2.65
N LYS A 44 -1.70 -18.82 1.90
CA LYS A 44 -3.04 -19.09 2.45
C LYS A 44 -3.03 -20.15 3.55
N LYS A 45 -2.17 -21.17 3.42
CA LYS A 45 -2.05 -22.27 4.39
C LYS A 45 -1.11 -21.95 5.56
N SER A 46 -0.41 -20.82 5.52
CA SER A 46 0.55 -20.45 6.56
C SER A 46 -0.13 -20.01 7.85
N GLY A 47 0.53 -20.25 8.99
CA GLY A 47 0.10 -19.69 10.27
C GLY A 47 0.13 -18.16 10.27
N PHE A 48 1.02 -17.55 9.49
CA PHE A 48 1.07 -16.10 9.29
C PHE A 48 -0.25 -15.56 8.74
N PHE A 49 -0.77 -16.13 7.65
CA PHE A 49 -2.01 -15.64 7.05
C PHE A 49 -3.23 -15.83 7.95
N ALA A 50 -3.29 -16.94 8.68
CA ALA A 50 -4.33 -17.17 9.69
C ALA A 50 -4.29 -16.09 10.79
N ALA A 51 -3.09 -15.76 11.31
CA ALA A 51 -2.91 -14.70 12.30
C ALA A 51 -3.24 -13.32 11.73
N PHE A 52 -2.87 -13.06 10.48
CA PHE A 52 -3.17 -11.81 9.77
C PHE A 52 -4.68 -11.60 9.61
N LEU A 53 -5.43 -12.62 9.16
CA LEU A 53 -6.89 -12.56 9.09
C LEU A 53 -7.53 -12.39 10.46
N ASN A 54 -7.00 -13.06 11.49
CA ASN A 54 -7.49 -12.88 12.85
C ASN A 54 -7.29 -11.45 13.36
N GLN A 55 -6.19 -10.79 12.98
CA GLN A 55 -5.96 -9.39 13.32
C GLN A 55 -7.02 -8.49 12.68
N ILE A 56 -7.41 -8.73 11.44
CA ILE A 56 -8.46 -7.97 10.75
C ILE A 56 -9.83 -8.19 11.41
N ARG A 57 -10.16 -9.43 11.76
CA ARG A 57 -11.53 -9.81 12.15
C ARG A 57 -11.81 -9.75 13.66
N ASN A 58 -10.84 -10.13 14.49
CA ASN A 58 -11.09 -10.47 15.90
C ASN A 58 -10.06 -9.85 16.86
N SER A 59 -9.36 -8.78 16.46
CA SER A 59 -8.42 -8.08 17.34
C SER A 59 -8.88 -6.65 17.65
N GLU A 60 -8.14 -5.93 18.48
CA GLU A 60 -8.36 -4.50 18.72
C GLU A 60 -8.37 -3.68 17.40
N ALA A 61 -7.62 -4.12 16.39
CA ALA A 61 -7.62 -3.46 15.08
C ALA A 61 -8.97 -3.57 14.33
N SER A 62 -9.79 -4.61 14.61
CA SER A 62 -11.08 -4.83 13.94
C SER A 62 -12.02 -3.63 14.07
N PHE A 63 -12.08 -3.02 15.25
CA PHE A 63 -12.86 -1.81 15.51
C PHE A 63 -12.49 -0.66 14.56
N HIS A 64 -11.19 -0.51 14.27
CA HIS A 64 -10.72 0.55 13.40
C HIS A 64 -11.03 0.29 11.93
N PHE A 65 -11.06 -0.97 11.49
CA PHE A 65 -11.56 -1.33 10.16
C PHE A 65 -13.04 -0.99 10.03
N HIS A 66 -13.88 -1.45 10.97
CA HIS A 66 -15.32 -1.19 10.95
C HIS A 66 -15.65 0.30 10.85
N ARG A 67 -14.98 1.14 11.65
CA ARG A 67 -15.19 2.59 11.63
C ARG A 67 -14.95 3.23 10.25
N VAL A 68 -14.03 2.68 9.45
CA VAL A 68 -13.75 3.19 8.09
C VAL A 68 -14.66 2.52 7.05
N THR A 69 -15.00 1.25 7.26
CA THR A 69 -15.78 0.44 6.30
C THR A 69 -17.29 0.59 6.44
N GLU A 70 -17.81 1.12 7.56
CA GLU A 70 -19.25 1.33 7.79
C GLU A 70 -19.92 2.21 6.71
N SER A 71 -19.16 3.11 6.09
CA SER A 71 -19.67 4.07 5.10
C SER A 71 -19.66 3.58 3.64
N GLU A 72 -18.99 2.46 3.34
CA GLU A 72 -18.79 1.97 1.97
C GLU A 72 -18.88 0.44 1.90
N HIS A 73 -19.59 -0.09 0.91
CA HIS A 73 -19.75 -1.53 0.77
C HIS A 73 -18.42 -2.25 0.48
N LYS A 74 -17.50 -1.62 -0.26
CA LYS A 74 -16.17 -2.17 -0.57
C LYS A 74 -15.12 -1.05 -0.71
N LEU A 75 -14.01 -1.19 0.00
CA LEU A 75 -12.87 -0.30 -0.08
C LEU A 75 -11.99 -0.69 -1.26
N LYS A 76 -11.60 0.31 -2.04
CA LYS A 76 -10.51 0.15 -3.00
C LYS A 76 -9.20 -0.05 -2.26
N MET A 77 -8.40 -1.02 -2.70
CA MET A 77 -7.01 -1.17 -2.30
C MET A 77 -6.10 -0.58 -3.36
N VAL A 78 -5.12 0.20 -2.93
CA VAL A 78 -4.11 0.81 -3.79
C VAL A 78 -2.73 0.38 -3.31
N ILE A 79 -2.02 -0.35 -4.14
CA ILE A 79 -0.69 -0.86 -3.83
C ILE A 79 0.35 0.03 -4.50
N TYR A 80 1.24 0.64 -3.71
CA TYR A 80 2.41 1.35 -4.23
C TYR A 80 3.70 0.65 -3.81
N GLY A 81 4.64 0.55 -4.74
CA GLY A 81 6.00 0.09 -4.42
C GLY A 81 6.09 -1.41 -4.15
N ILE A 82 5.30 -2.22 -4.86
CA ILE A 82 5.28 -3.68 -4.69
C ILE A 82 6.60 -4.35 -5.14
N GLY A 83 7.36 -3.72 -6.03
CA GLY A 83 8.54 -4.25 -6.69
C GLY A 83 8.24 -5.30 -7.75
N SER A 84 9.28 -5.99 -8.23
CA SER A 84 9.13 -7.04 -9.25
C SER A 84 8.75 -8.36 -8.61
N ILE A 85 7.57 -8.88 -8.94
CA ILE A 85 7.08 -10.19 -8.50
C ILE A 85 7.81 -11.35 -9.20
N GLU A 86 8.42 -11.08 -10.35
CA GLU A 86 9.24 -12.05 -11.06
C GLU A 86 10.60 -12.26 -10.36
N SER A 87 11.27 -11.18 -9.97
CA SER A 87 12.64 -11.22 -9.44
C SER A 87 12.77 -11.18 -7.92
N SER A 88 11.75 -10.72 -7.19
CA SER A 88 11.77 -10.57 -5.73
C SER A 88 10.74 -11.46 -5.03
N LYS A 89 11.23 -12.37 -4.18
CA LYS A 89 10.38 -13.27 -3.38
C LYS A 89 9.47 -12.50 -2.42
N SER A 90 9.95 -11.40 -1.86
CA SER A 90 9.13 -10.56 -0.99
C SER A 90 8.01 -9.87 -1.75
N SER A 91 8.26 -9.42 -2.99
CA SER A 91 7.25 -8.78 -3.86
C SER A 91 6.18 -9.78 -4.28
N GLU A 92 6.60 -10.99 -4.65
CA GLU A 92 5.71 -12.13 -4.92
C GLU A 92 4.80 -12.45 -3.72
N LEU A 93 5.34 -12.49 -2.50
CA LEU A 93 4.56 -12.72 -1.28
C LEU A 93 3.64 -11.55 -0.93
N GLN A 94 4.09 -10.32 -1.11
CA GLN A 94 3.29 -9.12 -0.85
C GLN A 94 2.09 -9.05 -1.79
N LEU A 95 2.28 -9.30 -3.10
CA LEU A 95 1.14 -9.39 -4.02
C LEU A 95 0.22 -10.56 -3.66
N SER A 96 0.79 -11.72 -3.29
CA SER A 96 0.01 -12.87 -2.83
C SER A 96 -0.88 -12.53 -1.62
N LEU A 97 -0.37 -11.73 -0.67
CA LEU A 97 -1.15 -11.24 0.46
C LEU A 97 -2.32 -10.36 0.00
N ALA A 98 -2.07 -9.41 -0.91
CA ALA A 98 -3.12 -8.55 -1.44
C ALA A 98 -4.23 -9.32 -2.17
N ILE A 99 -3.86 -10.34 -2.96
CA ILE A 99 -4.82 -11.24 -3.62
C ILE A 99 -5.64 -12.02 -2.59
N LEU A 100 -4.99 -12.53 -1.54
CA LEU A 100 -5.71 -13.24 -0.47
C LEU A 100 -6.62 -12.31 0.34
N MET A 101 -6.19 -11.08 0.59
CA MET A 101 -7.01 -10.05 1.22
C MET A 101 -8.28 -9.78 0.39
N LYS A 102 -8.14 -9.56 -0.93
CA LYS A 102 -9.29 -9.40 -1.85
C LYS A 102 -10.25 -10.60 -1.81
N LYS A 103 -9.72 -11.82 -1.67
CA LYS A 103 -10.52 -13.06 -1.70
C LYS A 103 -11.20 -13.38 -0.37
N GLU A 104 -10.56 -13.06 0.75
CA GLU A 104 -10.98 -13.52 2.08
C GLU A 104 -11.55 -12.39 2.96
N VAL A 105 -11.41 -11.13 2.58
CA VAL A 105 -11.95 -9.98 3.31
C VAL A 105 -13.05 -9.33 2.47
N ASP A 106 -14.27 -9.43 2.95
CA ASP A 106 -15.51 -9.09 2.24
C ASP A 106 -15.62 -7.62 1.84
N TRP A 107 -15.09 -6.72 2.68
CA TRP A 107 -15.07 -5.28 2.42
C TRP A 107 -13.92 -4.85 1.50
N ILE A 108 -13.04 -5.74 1.02
CA ILE A 108 -12.01 -5.37 0.04
C ILE A 108 -12.57 -5.51 -1.38
N GLY A 109 -12.52 -4.40 -2.12
CA GLY A 109 -13.01 -4.29 -3.49
C GLY A 109 -11.91 -4.43 -4.52
N ASP A 110 -11.85 -3.46 -5.43
CA ASP A 110 -10.85 -3.44 -6.51
C ASP A 110 -9.46 -3.17 -5.96
N VAL A 111 -8.47 -3.77 -6.62
CA VAL A 111 -7.06 -3.67 -6.25
C VAL A 111 -6.33 -3.04 -7.41
N GLU A 112 -5.76 -1.87 -7.18
CA GLU A 112 -4.92 -1.17 -8.14
C GLU A 112 -3.47 -1.23 -7.70
N VAL A 113 -2.55 -1.43 -8.64
CA VAL A 113 -1.13 -1.67 -8.36
C VAL A 113 -0.28 -0.72 -9.19
N PHE A 114 0.70 -0.10 -8.55
CA PHE A 114 1.73 0.65 -9.25
C PHE A 114 3.11 0.43 -8.65
N ASP A 115 4.05 0.09 -9.52
CA ASP A 115 5.47 0.22 -9.27
C ASP A 115 6.17 0.47 -10.63
N PRO A 116 7.05 1.47 -10.74
CA PRO A 116 7.71 1.79 -12.00
C PRO A 116 8.54 0.63 -12.57
N ILE A 117 8.89 -0.39 -11.78
CA ILE A 117 9.70 -1.53 -12.24
C ILE A 117 8.87 -2.71 -12.78
N ILE A 118 7.54 -2.63 -12.76
CA ILE A 118 6.67 -3.69 -13.30
C ILE A 118 6.96 -3.86 -14.80
N SER A 119 7.31 -5.08 -15.20
CA SER A 119 7.46 -5.47 -16.61
C SER A 119 6.12 -5.77 -17.27
N LEU A 120 6.10 -5.88 -18.61
CA LEU A 120 4.89 -6.25 -19.34
C LEU A 120 4.37 -7.65 -18.99
N THR A 121 5.27 -8.63 -18.78
CA THR A 121 4.89 -9.97 -18.30
C THR A 121 4.21 -9.90 -16.94
N GLU A 122 4.79 -9.14 -16.00
CA GLU A 122 4.23 -8.96 -14.66
C GLU A 122 2.90 -8.22 -14.71
N LEU A 123 2.78 -7.20 -15.56
CA LEU A 123 1.53 -6.47 -15.77
C LEU A 123 0.40 -7.41 -16.15
N LYS A 124 0.60 -8.22 -17.21
CA LYS A 124 -0.43 -9.15 -17.67
C LYS A 124 -0.83 -10.16 -16.61
N VAL A 125 0.15 -10.73 -15.89
CA VAL A 125 -0.12 -11.68 -14.80
C VAL A 125 -0.85 -11.02 -13.63
N ILE A 126 -0.49 -9.78 -13.27
CA ILE A 126 -1.18 -9.02 -12.22
C ILE A 126 -2.64 -8.75 -12.63
N GLU A 127 -2.88 -8.41 -13.89
CA GLU A 127 -4.23 -8.19 -14.42
C GLU A 127 -5.06 -9.47 -14.45
N GLU A 128 -4.48 -10.58 -14.90
CA GLU A 128 -5.13 -11.88 -14.90
C GLU A 128 -5.44 -12.40 -13.47
N LEU A 129 -4.65 -11.99 -12.47
CA LEU A 129 -4.94 -12.24 -11.05
C LEU A 129 -6.09 -11.37 -10.49
N GLY A 130 -6.67 -10.47 -11.28
CA GLY A 130 -7.83 -9.65 -10.92
C GLY A 130 -7.49 -8.32 -10.25
N CYS A 131 -6.27 -7.81 -10.49
CA CYS A 131 -5.85 -6.45 -10.14
C CYS A 131 -5.85 -5.55 -11.39
N CYS A 132 -5.72 -4.25 -11.21
CA CYS A 132 -5.50 -3.29 -12.30
C CYS A 132 -4.12 -2.65 -12.12
N VAL A 133 -3.28 -2.66 -13.15
CA VAL A 133 -1.99 -1.96 -13.12
C VAL A 133 -2.20 -0.54 -13.61
N LEU A 134 -1.74 0.43 -12.82
CA LEU A 134 -1.96 1.84 -13.13
C LEU A 134 -1.00 2.31 -14.22
N SER A 135 -1.54 3.04 -15.20
CA SER A 135 -0.78 3.67 -16.28
C SER A 135 -0.26 5.05 -15.93
N VAL A 136 -0.34 5.47 -14.66
CA VAL A 136 0.04 6.82 -14.22
C VAL A 136 0.85 6.72 -12.94
N ASN A 137 2.03 7.35 -12.94
CA ASN A 137 2.80 7.52 -11.71
C ASN A 137 2.22 8.68 -10.90
N GLU A 138 1.39 8.35 -9.92
CA GLU A 138 0.76 9.35 -9.06
C GLU A 138 1.68 9.86 -7.94
N TRP A 139 2.90 9.33 -7.80
CA TRP A 139 3.83 9.71 -6.72
C TRP A 139 3.23 9.57 -5.31
N CYS A 140 2.28 8.64 -5.14
CA CYS A 140 1.48 8.46 -3.92
C CYS A 140 0.65 9.71 -3.53
N GLN A 141 0.25 10.54 -4.50
CA GLN A 141 -0.56 11.74 -4.30
C GLN A 141 -2.03 11.51 -4.61
N ARG A 142 -2.57 10.34 -4.25
CA ARG A 142 -3.98 10.04 -4.47
C ARG A 142 -4.86 10.63 -3.39
N GLU A 143 -5.93 11.29 -3.81
CA GLU A 143 -6.94 11.81 -2.91
C GLU A 143 -7.90 10.70 -2.45
N ALA A 144 -8.09 10.58 -1.13
CA ALA A 144 -9.05 9.69 -0.49
C ALA A 144 -10.44 10.34 -0.44
N VAL A 145 -11.00 10.59 -1.63
CA VAL A 145 -12.39 11.07 -1.76
C VAL A 145 -13.36 10.06 -1.17
N ASN A 146 -13.09 8.76 -1.33
CA ASN A 146 -13.76 7.68 -0.62
C ASN A 146 -12.75 6.97 0.31
N PRO A 147 -13.22 6.17 1.28
CA PRO A 147 -12.38 5.22 2.01
C PRO A 147 -11.46 4.39 1.11
N ILE A 148 -10.15 4.42 1.38
CA ILE A 148 -9.13 3.70 0.62
C ILE A 148 -8.16 3.01 1.56
N LEU A 149 -7.84 1.76 1.23
CA LEU A 149 -6.72 1.03 1.81
C LEU A 149 -5.47 1.21 0.94
N PHE A 150 -4.46 1.90 1.44
CA PHE A 150 -3.15 1.99 0.79
C PHE A 150 -2.24 0.88 1.33
N PHE A 151 -1.83 -0.05 0.47
CA PHE A 151 -0.80 -1.03 0.79
C PHE A 151 0.55 -0.56 0.24
N MET A 152 1.45 -0.15 1.14
CA MET A 152 2.71 0.49 0.80
C MET A 152 3.89 -0.29 1.39
N PRO A 153 4.10 -1.56 0.98
CA PRO A 153 5.15 -2.37 1.54
C PRO A 153 6.53 -1.82 1.14
N ARG A 154 7.41 -1.59 2.12
CA ARG A 154 8.81 -1.16 1.86
C ARG A 154 8.94 0.12 1.00
N CYS A 155 7.90 0.96 1.00
CA CYS A 155 7.93 2.26 0.34
C CYS A 155 8.94 3.21 1.00
N ARG A 156 9.53 4.11 0.19
CA ARG A 156 10.33 5.21 0.70
C ARG A 156 9.47 6.12 1.58
N VAL A 157 10.02 6.58 2.69
CA VAL A 157 9.37 7.49 3.64
C VAL A 157 8.74 8.73 2.98
N THR A 158 9.35 9.23 1.90
CA THR A 158 8.85 10.39 1.14
C THR A 158 7.51 10.14 0.46
N LEU A 159 7.18 8.88 0.15
CA LEU A 159 5.88 8.52 -0.44
C LEU A 159 4.75 8.58 0.61
N PHE A 160 5.03 8.24 1.86
CA PHE A 160 4.09 8.44 2.97
C PHE A 160 3.83 9.94 3.20
N GLU A 161 4.88 10.77 3.14
CA GLU A 161 4.75 12.23 3.25
C GLU A 161 3.89 12.81 2.12
N ASN A 162 4.05 12.35 0.88
CA ASN A 162 3.21 12.75 -0.24
C ASN A 162 1.73 12.39 -0.01
N LEU A 163 1.46 11.15 0.39
CA LEU A 163 0.10 10.67 0.65
C LEU A 163 -0.59 11.49 1.74
N LEU A 164 0.11 11.70 2.86
CA LEU A 164 -0.40 12.50 3.97
C LEU A 164 -0.64 13.95 3.55
N LYS A 165 0.33 14.57 2.86
CA LYS A 165 0.22 15.95 2.39
C LYS A 165 -0.97 16.16 1.46
N THR A 166 -1.17 15.26 0.50
CA THR A 166 -2.33 15.34 -0.43
C THR A 166 -3.65 15.28 0.32
N ASN A 167 -3.72 14.50 1.39
CA ASN A 167 -4.95 14.24 2.12
C ASN A 167 -5.08 15.03 3.43
N TRP A 168 -4.35 16.14 3.60
CA TRP A 168 -4.15 16.82 4.90
C TRP A 168 -5.37 17.59 5.44
N ARG A 169 -6.51 16.91 5.56
CA ARG A 169 -7.78 17.39 6.11
C ARG A 169 -8.39 16.26 6.92
N HIS A 170 -9.00 16.57 8.07
CA HIS A 170 -9.55 15.57 8.98
C HIS A 170 -10.45 14.53 8.28
N GLY A 171 -11.37 14.98 7.41
CA GLY A 171 -12.28 14.10 6.68
C GLY A 171 -11.59 13.17 5.69
N MET A 172 -10.49 13.58 5.07
CA MET A 172 -9.73 12.74 4.12
C MET A 172 -8.78 11.80 4.86
N LEU A 173 -8.08 12.28 5.89
CA LEU A 173 -7.20 11.45 6.72
C LEU A 173 -7.97 10.30 7.36
N ASN A 174 -9.17 10.56 7.90
CA ASN A 174 -9.97 9.53 8.55
C ASN A 174 -10.55 8.47 7.58
N ARG A 175 -10.46 8.70 6.26
CA ARG A 175 -10.84 7.73 5.21
C ARG A 175 -9.69 6.80 4.81
N ILE A 176 -8.49 7.05 5.31
CA ILE A 176 -7.29 6.31 4.92
C ILE A 176 -7.00 5.20 5.92
N ILE A 177 -6.79 3.99 5.38
CA ILE A 177 -6.09 2.91 6.07
C ILE A 177 -4.76 2.73 5.35
N ILE A 178 -3.66 2.63 6.10
CA ILE A 178 -2.36 2.27 5.52
C ILE A 178 -1.93 0.91 6.06
N LEU A 179 -1.57 -0.02 5.18
CA LEU A 179 -0.74 -1.16 5.50
C LEU A 179 0.66 -0.85 4.99
N GLY A 180 1.60 -0.56 5.87
CA GLY A 180 2.92 -0.08 5.45
C GLY A 180 3.93 -0.12 6.58
N ASN A 181 5.17 0.26 6.29
CA ASN A 181 6.23 0.29 7.29
C ASN A 181 5.83 1.11 8.52
N SER A 182 6.17 0.63 9.71
CA SER A 182 5.93 1.33 10.97
C SER A 182 6.45 2.77 10.95
N PHE A 183 5.61 3.72 11.41
CA PHE A 183 6.01 5.12 11.54
C PHE A 183 7.01 5.31 12.68
N LYS A 184 7.03 4.39 13.66
CA LYS A 184 8.01 4.40 14.76
C LYS A 184 9.44 4.22 14.25
N HIS A 185 9.63 3.43 13.20
CA HIS A 185 10.94 3.22 12.57
C HIS A 185 11.36 4.37 11.64
N GLN A 186 10.46 5.31 11.35
CA GLN A 186 10.68 6.44 10.44
C GLN A 186 10.96 7.77 11.14
N LYS A 187 11.10 7.77 12.47
CA LYS A 187 11.29 8.99 13.29
C LYS A 187 12.48 9.86 12.89
N ASN A 188 13.51 9.26 12.30
CA ASN A 188 14.74 9.98 11.91
C ASN A 188 14.55 10.94 10.73
N TYR A 189 13.49 10.78 9.94
CA TYR A 189 13.34 11.52 8.68
C TYR A 189 12.75 12.93 8.84
N ARG A 190 12.35 13.36 10.05
CA ARG A 190 11.78 14.69 10.38
C ARG A 190 10.85 15.25 9.27
N LEU A 191 9.98 14.40 8.74
CA LEU A 191 9.01 14.77 7.70
C LEU A 191 7.76 15.35 8.34
N LYS A 192 7.37 16.55 7.90
CA LYS A 192 6.42 17.42 8.62
C LYS A 192 5.06 16.78 8.84
N HIS A 193 4.49 16.17 7.80
CA HIS A 193 3.16 15.57 7.90
C HIS A 193 3.23 14.26 8.68
N LEU A 194 4.29 13.47 8.47
CA LEU A 194 4.51 12.25 9.25
C LEU A 194 4.69 12.51 10.75
N CYS A 195 5.46 13.54 11.16
CA CYS A 195 5.56 13.92 12.58
C CYS A 195 4.21 14.35 13.14
N ALA A 196 3.52 15.25 12.42
CA ALA A 196 2.30 15.88 12.90
C ALA A 196 1.11 14.91 13.00
N ILE A 197 1.08 13.85 12.19
CA ILE A 197 -0.03 12.88 12.22
C ILE A 197 0.10 11.85 13.35
N GLN A 198 1.31 11.57 13.83
CA GLN A 198 1.57 10.50 14.81
C GLN A 198 0.66 10.52 16.05
N PRO A 199 0.38 11.68 16.69
CA PRO A 199 -0.54 11.72 17.83
C PRO A 199 -1.97 11.24 17.53
N PHE A 200 -2.37 11.30 16.26
CA PHE A 200 -3.69 10.90 15.76
C PHE A 200 -3.69 9.52 15.11
N THR A 201 -2.55 8.84 15.08
CA THR A 201 -2.39 7.52 14.46
C THR A 201 -2.50 6.41 15.49
N LYS A 202 -3.38 5.43 15.24
CA LYS A 202 -3.33 4.13 15.88
C LYS A 202 -2.61 3.14 14.98
N GLU A 203 -1.56 2.52 15.51
CA GLU A 203 -0.68 1.64 14.77
C GLU A 203 -0.74 0.22 15.36
N PHE A 204 -0.98 -0.78 14.51
CA PHE A 204 -0.99 -2.20 14.88
C PHE A 204 0.02 -2.96 14.03
N GLU A 205 1.12 -3.40 14.65
CA GLU A 205 2.18 -4.14 13.96
C GLU A 205 1.68 -5.52 13.49
N ILE A 206 2.13 -5.94 12.31
CA ILE A 206 1.87 -7.28 11.79
C ILE A 206 2.71 -8.29 12.58
N SER A 207 2.03 -9.30 13.14
CA SER A 207 2.64 -10.33 13.99
C SER A 207 2.85 -11.66 13.26
N ASN A 208 3.30 -12.67 14.01
CA ASN A 208 3.54 -14.04 13.53
C ASN A 208 4.53 -14.16 12.36
N LEU A 209 5.65 -13.44 12.48
CA LEU A 209 6.73 -13.39 11.49
C LEU A 209 7.86 -14.40 11.80
N SER A 210 7.51 -15.61 12.28
CA SER A 210 8.50 -16.61 12.72
C SER A 210 9.34 -17.14 11.56
N GLU A 211 8.71 -17.44 10.43
CA GLU A 211 9.37 -17.95 9.23
C GLU A 211 10.23 -16.87 8.56
N ALA A 212 11.47 -17.20 8.20
CA ALA A 212 12.44 -16.22 7.69
C ALA A 212 11.97 -15.50 6.41
N TYR A 213 11.34 -16.21 5.48
CA TYR A 213 10.83 -15.61 4.24
C TYR A 213 9.61 -14.71 4.49
N ILE A 214 8.75 -15.05 5.46
CA ILE A 214 7.63 -14.21 5.91
C ILE A 214 8.19 -12.93 6.54
N ARG A 215 9.17 -13.06 7.44
CA ARG A 215 9.85 -11.92 8.07
C ARG A 215 10.54 -11.01 7.06
N ALA A 216 11.18 -11.58 6.04
CA ALA A 216 11.82 -10.80 4.97
C ALA A 216 10.81 -10.06 4.07
N ALA A 217 9.59 -10.59 3.94
CA ALA A 217 8.54 -9.97 3.13
C ALA A 217 7.70 -8.95 3.93
N PHE A 218 7.40 -9.23 5.19
CA PHE A 218 6.40 -8.47 5.97
C PHE A 218 6.97 -7.83 7.24
N GLY A 219 8.28 -7.98 7.49
CA GLY A 219 8.96 -7.38 8.62
C GLY A 219 8.79 -5.86 8.68
N GLY A 220 8.36 -5.38 9.84
CA GLY A 220 8.14 -3.95 10.09
C GLY A 220 6.88 -3.36 9.45
N LEU A 221 6.01 -4.18 8.86
CA LEU A 221 4.68 -3.73 8.44
C LEU A 221 3.76 -3.53 9.63
N SER A 222 2.93 -2.50 9.54
CA SER A 222 1.87 -2.18 10.48
C SER A 222 0.64 -1.66 9.75
N TRP A 223 -0.53 -1.86 10.35
CA TRP A 223 -1.73 -1.09 10.05
C TRP A 223 -1.65 0.28 10.69
N HIS A 224 -2.09 1.30 9.98
CA HIS A 224 -2.21 2.67 10.47
C HIS A 224 -3.61 3.19 10.22
N PHE A 225 -4.24 3.68 11.28
CA PHE A 225 -5.56 4.29 11.25
C PHE A 225 -5.50 5.69 11.84
N PHE A 226 -6.16 6.65 11.21
CA PHE A 226 -6.16 8.03 11.65
C PHE A 226 -7.45 8.38 12.39
N SER A 227 -7.34 9.22 13.42
CA SER A 227 -8.47 9.70 14.20
C SER A 227 -8.31 11.19 14.48
N VAL A 228 -8.51 12.00 13.45
CA VAL A 228 -8.35 13.45 13.47
C VAL A 228 -9.73 14.09 13.69
N GLY A 229 -9.91 14.81 14.80
CA GLY A 229 -11.13 15.59 15.05
C GLY A 229 -11.26 16.79 14.11
N CYS A 230 -12.47 17.29 13.88
CA CYS A 230 -12.72 18.47 13.03
C CYS A 230 -12.00 19.74 13.54
N GLU A 231 -11.81 19.85 14.85
CA GLU A 231 -11.10 20.95 15.52
C GLU A 231 -9.60 20.65 15.75
N ALA A 232 -9.11 19.48 15.35
CA ALA A 232 -7.74 19.08 15.62
C ALA A 232 -6.74 20.02 14.91
N ASN A 233 -5.79 20.53 15.69
CA ASN A 233 -4.77 21.44 15.20
C ASN A 233 -3.64 20.65 14.51
N LEU A 234 -3.79 20.39 13.20
CA LEU A 234 -2.78 19.72 12.35
C LEU A 234 -1.58 20.64 12.03
N LYS A 235 -0.96 21.23 13.06
CA LYS A 235 0.24 22.05 12.92
C LYS A 235 1.41 21.20 12.45
N LEU A 236 2.02 21.62 11.35
CA LEU A 236 3.21 20.99 10.78
C LEU A 236 4.45 21.37 11.60
N THR A 237 4.73 20.61 12.65
CA THR A 237 5.93 20.77 13.48
C THR A 237 6.76 19.48 13.49
N CYS A 238 8.00 19.58 13.01
CA CYS A 238 9.14 18.75 13.38
C CYS A 238 10.29 19.73 13.75
#